data_AF-A0A963IKA8-F1
#
_entry.id   AF-A0A963IKA8-F1
#
_cell.length_a   1.000
_cell.length_b   1.000
_cell.length_c   1.000
_cell.angle_alpha   90.00
_cell.angle_beta   90.00
_cell.angle_gamma   90.00
#
_symmetry.space_group_name_H-M   'P 1'
#
loop_
_entity.id
_entity.type
_entity.pdbx_description
1 polymer ?
#
loop_
_entity_poly.entity_id
_entity_poly.type
_entity_poly.pdbx_seq_one_letter_code
_entity_poly.pdbx_strand_id
1 'polypeptide(L)'
;VVFNHTAETDEFGPTLSFRGIDNQSYYLLPPGNLAAYENYSGCGNTFNLTQPRVLQLVMDALRYWVGVMHVDGFRFDLAAAL
;
A
#
# COMPACT_ATOMS: atom_id res chain seq x y z
N VAL A 1 5.04 10.57 -4.49
CA VAL A 1 5.12 9.28 -3.78
C VAL A 1 3.87 8.47 -4.04
N VAL A 2 3.98 7.16 -4.15
CA VAL A 2 2.87 6.23 -4.39
C VAL A 2 2.77 5.31 -3.17
N PHE A 3 1.71 5.48 -2.38
CA PHE A 3 1.38 4.62 -1.23
C PHE A 3 -0.02 4.02 -1.33
N ASN A 4 -0.72 4.26 -2.44
CA ASN A 4 -2.09 3.82 -2.65
C ASN A 4 -2.17 2.40 -3.25
N HIS A 5 -1.13 1.92 -3.95
CA HIS A 5 -1.04 0.58 -4.52
C HIS A 5 0.40 0.05 -4.55
N THR A 6 0.54 -1.22 -4.90
CA THR A 6 1.84 -1.89 -5.09
C THR A 6 1.93 -2.59 -6.44
N ALA A 7 3.14 -2.94 -6.86
CA ALA A 7 3.40 -3.69 -8.09
C ALA A 7 2.95 -5.17 -8.05
N GLU A 8 2.42 -5.66 -6.92
CA GLU A 8 1.88 -7.04 -6.83
C GLU A 8 0.48 -7.18 -7.45
N THR A 9 -0.11 -6.08 -7.94
CA THR A 9 -1.42 -6.03 -8.64
C THR A 9 -2.53 -6.81 -7.93
N ASP A 10 -3.48 -7.40 -8.66
CA ASP A 10 -4.59 -8.21 -8.16
C ASP A 10 -4.19 -9.68 -7.91
N GLU A 11 -5.17 -10.56 -7.69
CA GLU A 11 -4.97 -11.98 -7.41
C GLU A 11 -4.20 -12.77 -8.48
N PHE A 12 -4.14 -12.26 -9.71
CA PHE A 12 -3.35 -12.86 -10.81
C PHE A 12 -1.93 -12.28 -10.89
N GLY A 13 -1.65 -11.28 -10.06
CA GLY A 13 -0.33 -10.66 -9.93
C GLY A 13 0.74 -11.54 -9.29
N PRO A 14 2.00 -11.07 -9.32
CA PRO A 14 3.10 -11.80 -8.72
C PRO A 14 3.09 -11.70 -7.18
N THR A 15 3.67 -12.70 -6.52
CA THR A 15 4.01 -12.65 -5.09
C THR A 15 5.49 -12.35 -4.95
N LEU A 16 5.82 -11.10 -4.60
CA LEU A 16 7.17 -10.56 -4.50
C LEU A 16 7.53 -10.11 -3.08
N SER A 17 6.56 -9.57 -2.32
CA SER A 17 6.81 -8.95 -1.02
C SER A 17 5.61 -9.04 -0.08
N PHE A 18 4.75 -8.03 -0.05
CA PHE A 18 3.73 -7.85 0.98
C PHE A 18 2.69 -8.97 0.96
N ARG A 19 2.31 -9.43 -0.24
CA ARG A 19 1.42 -10.58 -0.41
C ARG A 19 1.96 -11.83 0.26
N GLY A 20 3.26 -12.09 0.13
CA GLY A 20 3.92 -13.26 0.71
C GLY A 20 4.18 -13.15 2.21
N ILE A 21 4.32 -11.93 2.73
CA ILE A 21 4.57 -11.67 4.15
C ILE A 21 3.27 -11.73 4.95
N ASP A 22 2.28 -10.91 4.58
CA ASP A 22 0.97 -10.86 5.23
C ASP A 22 -0.06 -10.14 4.33
N ASN A 23 -0.66 -10.89 3.40
CA ASN A 23 -1.60 -10.34 2.43
C ASN A 23 -2.78 -9.57 3.07
N GLN A 24 -3.34 -10.12 4.16
CA GLN A 24 -4.55 -9.58 4.78
C GLN A 24 -4.29 -8.29 5.54
N SER A 25 -3.09 -8.14 6.11
CA SER A 25 -2.69 -6.88 6.72
C SER A 25 -2.41 -5.80 5.67
N TYR A 26 -1.70 -6.13 4.59
CA TYR A 26 -1.17 -5.13 3.66
C TYR A 26 -2.16 -4.64 2.60
N TYR A 27 -3.18 -5.43 2.24
CA TYR A 27 -4.12 -5.08 1.18
C TYR A 27 -5.56 -4.99 1.67
N LEU A 28 -6.34 -4.11 1.05
CA LEU A 28 -7.78 -4.09 1.23
C LEU A 28 -8.41 -5.26 0.48
N LEU A 29 -9.01 -6.18 1.22
CA LEU A 29 -9.68 -7.36 0.70
C LEU A 29 -11.20 -7.24 0.90
N PRO A 30 -12.04 -7.55 -0.10
CA PRO A 30 -13.49 -7.48 0.03
C PRO A 30 -14.00 -8.40 1.16
N PRO A 31 -14.94 -7.93 2.01
CA PRO A 31 -15.58 -8.79 3.00
C PRO A 31 -16.23 -10.01 2.35
N GLY A 32 -15.88 -11.20 2.80
CA GLY A 32 -16.42 -12.45 2.27
C GLY A 32 -15.72 -13.01 1.03
N ASN A 33 -14.75 -12.28 0.44
CA ASN A 33 -13.88 -12.82 -0.61
C ASN A 33 -12.43 -12.38 -0.40
N LEU A 34 -11.72 -13.09 0.49
CA LEU A 34 -10.32 -12.81 0.83
C LEU A 34 -9.33 -13.18 -0.29
N ALA A 35 -9.80 -13.80 -1.38
CA ALA A 35 -8.98 -14.12 -2.54
C ALA A 35 -8.92 -12.98 -3.55
N ALA A 36 -9.79 -11.97 -3.46
CA ALA A 36 -9.83 -10.80 -4.34
C ALA A 36 -9.32 -9.53 -3.64
N TYR A 37 -9.13 -8.45 -4.42
CA TYR A 37 -8.59 -7.18 -3.95
C TYR A 37 -9.53 -6.01 -4.27
N GLU A 38 -9.72 -5.11 -3.30
CA GLU A 38 -10.34 -3.80 -3.58
C GLU A 38 -9.36 -2.97 -4.41
N ASN A 39 -9.87 -2.29 -5.45
CA ASN A 39 -9.04 -1.59 -6.44
C ASN A 39 -9.47 -0.13 -6.64
N TYR A 40 -9.39 0.66 -5.57
CA TYR A 40 -9.65 2.11 -5.63
C TYR A 40 -8.55 2.89 -6.37
N SER A 41 -7.36 2.29 -6.53
CA SER A 41 -6.24 2.89 -7.28
C SER A 41 -6.39 2.75 -8.81
N GLY A 42 -7.18 1.77 -9.28
CA GLY A 42 -7.22 1.36 -10.68
C GLY A 42 -6.02 0.51 -11.12
N CYS A 43 -5.11 0.13 -10.20
CA CYS A 43 -3.86 -0.60 -10.48
C CYS A 43 -3.87 -2.07 -9.99
N GLY A 44 -5.02 -2.60 -9.60
CA GLY A 44 -5.23 -4.00 -9.23
C GLY A 44 -5.34 -4.24 -7.71
N ASN A 45 -4.75 -3.36 -6.90
CA ASN A 45 -4.89 -3.41 -5.44
C ASN A 45 -4.95 -2.01 -4.83
N THR A 46 -5.46 -1.94 -3.60
CA THR A 46 -5.31 -0.79 -2.70
C THR A 46 -4.55 -1.22 -1.44
N PHE A 47 -3.55 -0.43 -1.06
CA PHE A 47 -2.76 -0.67 0.15
C PHE A 47 -3.54 -0.27 1.41
N ASN A 48 -3.53 -1.11 2.44
CA ASN A 48 -4.42 -0.96 3.60
C ASN A 48 -3.84 -0.06 4.69
N LEU A 49 -4.06 1.26 4.58
CA LEU A 49 -3.61 2.22 5.59
C LEU A 49 -4.44 2.23 6.89
N THR A 50 -5.53 1.46 6.97
CA THR A 50 -6.28 1.29 8.23
C THR A 50 -5.56 0.36 9.21
N GLN A 51 -4.65 -0.49 8.71
CA GLN A 51 -3.89 -1.43 9.53
C GLN A 51 -2.68 -0.73 10.18
N PRO A 52 -2.51 -0.75 11.52
CA PRO A 52 -1.50 0.06 12.20
C PRO A 52 -0.05 -0.16 11.74
N ARG A 53 0.31 -1.40 11.38
CA ARG A 53 1.67 -1.71 10.90
C ARG A 53 1.94 -1.21 9.48
N VAL A 54 0.91 -1.12 8.66
CA VAL A 54 1.01 -0.58 7.30
C VAL A 54 1.09 0.94 7.34
N LEU A 55 0.26 1.57 8.18
CA LEU A 55 0.38 3.01 8.46
C LEU A 55 1.75 3.36 9.02
N GLN A 56 2.26 2.56 9.98
CA GLN A 56 3.60 2.73 10.51
C GLN A 56 4.65 2.64 9.40
N LEU A 57 4.58 1.64 8.52
CA LEU A 57 5.50 1.51 7.39
C LEU A 57 5.53 2.77 6.52
N VAL A 58 4.37 3.31 6.14
CA VAL A 58 4.29 4.54 5.33
C VAL A 58 4.85 5.74 6.08
N MET A 59 4.52 5.90 7.36
CA MET A 59 5.04 7.00 8.18
C MET A 59 6.55 6.90 8.41
N ASP A 60 7.08 5.68 8.58
CA ASP A 60 8.51 5.43 8.71
C ASP A 60 9.23 5.72 7.39
N ALA A 61 8.65 5.34 6.24
CA ALA A 61 9.18 5.69 4.92
C ALA A 61 9.23 7.22 4.72
N LEU A 62 8.16 7.94 5.03
CA LEU A 62 8.13 9.41 4.95
C LEU A 62 9.20 10.04 5.84
N ARG A 63 9.30 9.60 7.11
CA ARG A 63 10.34 10.08 8.05
C ARG A 63 11.75 9.76 7.58
N TYR A 64 11.96 8.59 6.97
CA TYR A 64 13.23 8.22 6.37
C TYR A 64 13.61 9.16 5.21
N TRP A 65 12.69 9.41 4.28
CA TRP A 65 12.95 10.29 3.15
C TRP A 65 13.21 11.75 3.58
N VAL A 66 12.54 12.24 4.62
CA VAL A 66 12.85 13.57 5.19
C VAL A 66 14.17 13.55 5.95
N GLY A 67 14.30 12.69 6.95
CA GLY A 67 15.40 12.73 7.92
C GLY A 67 16.73 12.20 7.41
N VAL A 68 16.72 11.24 6.48
CA VAL A 68 17.94 10.61 5.94
C VAL A 68 18.22 11.11 4.53
N MET A 69 17.19 11.20 3.68
CA MET A 69 17.35 11.59 2.28
C MET A 69 17.19 13.10 2.04
N HIS A 70 16.86 13.87 3.09
CA HIS A 70 16.70 15.33 3.04
C HIS A 70 15.69 15.82 2.00
N VAL A 71 14.60 15.07 1.80
CA VAL A 71 13.47 15.50 0.98
C VAL A 71 12.66 16.56 1.74
N ASP A 72 12.37 17.69 1.10
CA ASP A 72 11.65 18.83 1.72
C ASP A 72 10.12 18.70 1.66
N GLY A 73 9.58 17.78 0.87
CA GLY A 73 8.14 17.59 0.75
C GLY A 73 7.73 16.51 -0.24
N PHE A 74 6.45 16.17 -0.22
CA PHE A 74 5.90 15.08 -1.02
C PHE A 74 4.64 15.51 -1.78
N ARG A 75 4.60 15.18 -3.07
CA ARG A 75 3.36 15.15 -3.86
C ARG A 75 2.81 13.73 -3.84
N PHE A 76 1.69 13.52 -3.14
CA PHE A 76 1.03 12.22 -3.04
C PHE A 76 0.23 11.94 -4.31
N ASP A 77 0.48 10.80 -4.92
CA ASP A 77 -0.31 10.32 -6.03
C ASP A 77 -1.61 9.67 -5.52
N LEU A 78 -2.73 9.92 -6.22
CA LEU A 78 -4.09 9.51 -5.85
C LEU A 78 -4.38 9.62 -4.33
N ALA A 79 -4.14 10.79 -3.74
CA ALA A 79 -4.23 11.00 -2.30
C ALA A 79 -5.60 10.65 -1.69
N ALA A 80 -6.68 10.66 -2.49
CA ALA A 80 -8.02 10.29 -2.05
C ALA A 80 -8.21 8.77 -1.81
N ALA A 81 -7.28 7.93 -2.29
CA ALA A 81 -7.29 6.48 -2.07
C ALA A 81 -6.46 6.05 -0.85
N LEU A 82 -5.92 7.01 -0.08
CA LEU A 82 -5.12 6.80 1.14
C LEU A 82 -5.99 6.90 2.40
#